data_AF-A0AAV4EMI2-F1
#
_entry.id   AF-A0AAV4EMI2-F1
#
_cell.length_a   1.000
_cell.length_b   1.000
_cell.length_c   1.000
_cell.angle_alpha   90.00
_cell.angle_beta   90.00
_cell.angle_gamma   90.00
#
_symmetry.space_group_name_H-M   'P 1'
#
loop_
_entity.id
_entity.type
_entity.pdbx_description
1 polymer ?
#
loop_
_entity_poly.entity_id
_entity_poly.type
_entity_poly.pdbx_seq_one_letter_code
_entity_poly.pdbx_strand_id
1 'polypeptide(L)'
;MFQLALTMYHVPADIQVVLDHHFDEFPIGFSTSDYTTNCINLKVGIDMGCTMSPIPCVMAMEVIIKIAEGSISSTNLSGGCSVTLIKVFMDGTNIIYSKQAQIWRILAGFDAVLL
;
A
#
# COMPACT_ATOMS: atom_id res chain seq x y z
N MET A 1 -1.21 8.29 -0.40
CA MET A 1 -0.44 7.11 0.04
C MET A 1 1.03 7.15 -0.40
N PHE A 2 1.32 7.30 -1.69
CA PHE A 2 2.68 7.16 -2.22
C PHE A 2 3.70 8.13 -1.58
N GLN A 3 3.43 9.44 -1.58
CA GLN A 3 4.34 10.43 -0.97
C GLN A 3 4.52 10.27 0.54
N LEU A 4 3.45 9.86 1.23
CA LEU A 4 3.50 9.56 2.66
C LEU A 4 4.44 8.38 2.93
N ALA A 5 4.40 7.35 2.09
CA ALA A 5 5.30 6.21 2.19
C ALA A 5 6.76 6.63 1.96
N LEU A 6 7.07 7.38 0.90
CA LEU A 6 8.43 7.88 0.64
C LEU A 6 8.98 8.69 1.84
N THR A 7 8.13 9.51 2.45
CA THR A 7 8.48 10.29 3.65
C THR A 7 8.73 9.39 4.85
N MET A 8 7.83 8.43 5.11
CA MET A 8 7.90 7.53 6.26
C MET A 8 9.14 6.62 6.24
N TYR A 9 9.60 6.24 5.06
CA TYR A 9 10.81 5.43 4.87
C TYR A 9 12.08 6.26 4.66
N HIS A 10 12.00 7.58 4.79
CA HIS A 10 13.14 8.49 4.60
C HIS A 10 13.83 8.29 3.24
N VAL A 11 13.04 8.07 2.18
CA VAL A 11 13.60 7.91 0.83
C VAL A 11 14.30 9.21 0.43
N PRO A 12 15.56 9.17 -0.04
CA PRO A 12 16.31 10.36 -0.44
C PRO A 12 15.59 11.16 -1.54
N ALA A 13 15.68 12.50 -1.47
CA ALA A 13 14.92 13.39 -2.35
C ALA A 13 15.26 13.19 -3.85
N ASP A 14 16.51 12.88 -4.16
CA ASP A 14 16.97 12.52 -5.51
C ASP A 14 16.26 11.27 -6.04
N ILE A 15 16.04 10.26 -5.19
CA ILE A 15 15.29 9.06 -5.56
C ILE A 15 13.80 9.35 -5.70
N GLN A 16 13.23 10.22 -4.85
CA GLN A 16 11.83 10.64 -4.98
C GLN A 16 11.59 11.31 -6.34
N VAL A 17 12.49 12.19 -6.79
CA VAL A 17 12.40 12.84 -8.12
C VAL A 17 12.43 11.81 -9.25
N VAL A 18 13.28 10.78 -9.15
CA VAL A 18 13.33 9.71 -10.16
C VAL A 18 12.02 8.92 -10.19
N LEU A 19 11.46 8.60 -9.03
CA LEU A 19 10.20 7.87 -8.93
C LEU A 19 9.01 8.71 -9.43
N ASP A 20 8.97 9.99 -9.08
CA ASP A 20 7.95 10.91 -9.57
C ASP A 20 8.00 10.98 -11.09
N HIS A 21 9.17 11.22 -11.69
CA HIS A 21 9.30 11.23 -13.15
C HIS A 21 8.94 9.88 -13.79
N HIS A 22 9.23 8.75 -13.13
CA HIS A 22 8.92 7.44 -13.66
C HIS A 22 7.42 7.15 -13.71
N PHE A 23 6.66 7.61 -12.70
CA PHE A 23 5.23 7.33 -12.58
C PHE A 23 4.32 8.49 -13.05
N ASP A 24 4.84 9.69 -13.31
CA ASP A 24 4.04 10.86 -13.73
C ASP A 24 3.56 10.77 -15.20
N GLU A 25 4.36 10.16 -16.08
CA GLU A 25 4.02 9.99 -17.49
C GLU A 25 4.23 8.55 -17.94
N PHE A 26 3.20 7.72 -17.75
CA PHE A 26 3.19 6.36 -18.28
C PHE A 26 2.22 6.24 -19.48
N PRO A 27 2.70 6.48 -20.72
CA PRO A 27 1.88 6.37 -21.92
C PRO A 27 1.60 4.91 -22.26
N ILE A 28 0.33 4.52 -22.20
CA ILE A 28 -0.15 3.20 -22.58
C ILE A 28 -0.83 3.29 -23.94
N GLY A 29 -0.37 2.48 -24.89
CA GLY A 29 -1.02 2.25 -26.17
C GLY A 29 -1.32 0.76 -26.36
N PHE A 30 -2.39 0.46 -27.08
CA PHE A 30 -2.76 -0.91 -27.43
C PHE A 30 -2.74 -1.06 -28.94
N SER A 31 -2.09 -2.12 -29.42
CA SER A 31 -2.08 -2.48 -30.83
C SER A 31 -2.81 -3.81 -31.02
N THR A 32 -3.69 -3.83 -32.01
CA THR A 32 -4.31 -5.04 -32.57
C THR A 32 -3.73 -5.28 -33.96
N SER A 33 -4.18 -6.32 -34.65
CA SER A 33 -3.80 -6.52 -36.06
C SER A 33 -4.22 -5.37 -36.97
N ASP A 34 -5.31 -4.68 -36.62
CA ASP A 34 -6.02 -3.80 -37.55
C ASP A 34 -5.89 -2.33 -37.18
N TYR A 35 -5.53 -2.01 -35.93
CA TYR A 35 -5.31 -0.65 -35.49
C TYR A 35 -4.45 -0.55 -34.22
N THR A 36 -3.86 0.62 -34.02
CA THR A 36 -3.17 1.01 -32.78
C THR A 36 -3.87 2.21 -32.17
N THR A 37 -4.12 2.18 -30.86
CA THR A 37 -4.71 3.30 -30.13
C THR A 37 -3.69 4.41 -29.94
N ASN A 38 -4.16 5.64 -29.78
CA ASN A 38 -3.31 6.71 -29.24
C ASN A 38 -2.86 6.34 -27.82
N CYS A 39 -1.67 6.82 -27.44
CA CYS A 39 -1.19 6.67 -26.09
C CYS A 39 -2.06 7.45 -25.11
N ILE A 40 -2.44 6.82 -24.01
CA ILE A 40 -3.11 7.44 -22.88
C ILE A 40 -2.20 7.40 -21.67
N ASN A 41 -2.06 8.52 -20.95
CA ASN A 41 -1.27 8.53 -19.72
C ASN A 41 -2.07 7.95 -18.56
N LEU A 42 -1.49 6.99 -17.85
CA LEU A 42 -2.05 6.45 -16.62
C LEU A 42 -1.94 7.51 -15.51
N LYS A 43 -3.07 8.13 -15.13
CA LYS A 43 -3.08 9.25 -14.15
C LYS A 43 -3.06 8.81 -12.69
N VAL A 44 -3.47 7.57 -12.40
CA VAL A 44 -3.62 7.07 -11.04
C VAL A 44 -3.14 5.63 -10.98
N GLY A 45 -2.30 5.36 -9.99
CA GLY A 45 -1.78 4.02 -9.71
C GLY A 45 -0.33 3.86 -10.11
N ILE A 46 0.12 2.61 -10.08
CA ILE A 46 1.43 2.15 -10.51
C ILE A 46 1.22 1.15 -11.64
N ASP A 47 2.13 1.09 -12.59
CA ASP A 47 2.02 0.20 -13.73
C ASP A 47 2.28 -1.25 -13.32
N MET A 48 1.28 -2.11 -13.57
CA MET A 48 1.40 -3.54 -13.32
C MET A 48 2.30 -4.16 -14.39
N GLY A 49 3.36 -4.83 -13.94
CA GLY A 49 4.35 -5.47 -14.82
C GLY A 49 5.69 -4.75 -14.91
N CYS A 50 5.82 -3.54 -14.37
CA CYS A 50 7.11 -2.89 -14.21
C CYS A 50 7.87 -3.43 -12.99
N THR A 51 9.18 -3.52 -13.13
CA THR A 51 10.10 -4.00 -12.10
C THR A 51 10.19 -3.05 -10.90
N MET A 52 9.92 -1.75 -11.09
CA MET A 52 9.98 -0.76 -10.02
C MET A 52 8.71 -0.75 -9.16
N SER A 53 7.57 -1.12 -9.72
CA SER A 53 6.22 -1.01 -9.12
C SER A 53 5.97 -1.83 -7.84
N PRO A 54 6.62 -2.99 -7.60
CA PRO A 54 6.49 -3.69 -6.33
C PRO A 54 6.99 -2.88 -5.12
N ILE A 55 8.03 -2.05 -5.30
CA ILE A 55 8.62 -1.24 -4.22
C ILE A 55 7.61 -0.24 -3.63
N PRO A 56 7.01 0.69 -4.42
CA PRO A 56 6.02 1.64 -3.92
C PRO A 56 4.75 0.95 -3.43
N CYS A 57 4.37 -0.19 -4.02
CA CYS A 57 3.23 -1.00 -3.55
C CYS A 57 3.43 -1.49 -2.11
N VAL A 58 4.57 -2.15 -1.85
CA VAL A 58 4.87 -2.70 -0.51
C VAL A 58 5.04 -1.58 0.51
N MET A 59 5.74 -0.48 0.16
CA MET A 59 5.87 0.67 1.06
C MET A 59 4.51 1.27 1.43
N ALA A 60 3.61 1.45 0.46
CA ALA A 60 2.29 1.98 0.71
C ALA A 60 1.45 1.04 1.60
N MET A 61 1.49 -0.27 1.35
CA MET A 61 0.79 -1.24 2.20
C MET A 61 1.33 -1.25 3.63
N GLU A 62 2.64 -1.15 3.83
CA GLU A 62 3.18 -1.11 5.19
C GLU A 62 2.77 0.16 5.95
N VAL A 63 2.64 1.31 5.27
CA VAL A 63 2.04 2.52 5.87
C VAL A 63 0.59 2.26 6.29
N ILE A 64 -0.21 1.66 5.42
CA ILE A 64 -1.62 1.36 5.69
C ILE A 64 -1.74 0.44 6.92
N ILE A 65 -0.92 -0.60 6.99
CA ILE A 65 -0.90 -1.54 8.12
C ILE A 65 -0.52 -0.83 9.41
N LYS A 66 0.53 -0.01 9.41
CA LYS A 66 0.97 0.71 10.62
C LYS A 66 -0.09 1.69 11.13
N ILE A 67 -0.82 2.36 10.22
CA ILE A 67 -1.93 3.23 10.61
C ILE A 67 -3.09 2.40 11.17
N ALA A 68 -3.45 1.29 10.52
CA ALA A 68 -4.50 0.39 10.99
C ALA A 68 -4.15 -0.24 12.35
N GLU A 69 -2.89 -0.61 12.59
CA GLU A 69 -2.39 -1.09 13.88
C GLU A 69 -2.43 0.02 14.95
N GLY A 70 -2.06 1.26 14.59
CA GLY A 70 -2.14 2.41 15.49
C GLY A 70 -3.56 2.73 15.97
N SER A 71 -4.59 2.35 15.21
CA SER A 71 -6.00 2.45 15.61
C SER A 71 -6.38 1.49 16.76
N ILE A 72 -5.58 0.45 16.97
CA ILE A 72 -5.69 -0.43 18.13
C ILE A 72 -5.01 0.28 19.30
N SER A 73 -5.77 1.01 20.09
CA SER A 73 -5.30 1.47 21.40
C SER A 73 -4.67 0.29 22.13
N SER A 74 -3.44 0.42 22.64
CA SER A 74 -2.76 -0.61 23.43
C SER A 74 -3.65 -0.97 24.63
N THR A 75 -4.58 -1.91 24.44
CA THR A 75 -5.37 -2.45 25.54
C THR A 75 -4.37 -3.16 26.41
N ASN A 76 -4.04 -2.54 27.56
CA ASN A 76 -3.14 -3.05 28.58
C ASN A 76 -3.25 -4.58 28.65
N LEU A 77 -2.18 -5.28 28.28
CA LEU A 77 -2.04 -6.71 28.52
C LEU A 77 -1.90 -6.90 30.04
N SER A 78 -3.00 -6.84 30.78
CA SER A 78 -3.06 -7.50 32.07
C SER A 78 -3.19 -9.01 31.79
N GLY A 79 -2.07 -9.68 31.60
CA GLY A 79 -1.95 -11.11 31.91
C GLY A 79 -2.12 -12.14 30.78
N GLY A 80 -2.01 -11.80 29.50
CA GLY A 80 -2.00 -12.82 28.45
C GLY A 80 -1.39 -12.34 27.15
N CYS A 81 -0.42 -13.09 26.62
CA CYS A 81 0.26 -12.82 25.37
C CYS A 81 -0.74 -12.77 24.21
N SER A 82 -1.22 -11.58 23.87
CA SER A 82 -2.04 -11.35 22.68
C SER A 82 -1.11 -11.38 21.47
N VAL A 83 -0.93 -12.54 20.87
CA VAL A 83 -0.16 -12.68 19.63
C VAL A 83 -1.01 -12.11 18.50
N THR A 84 -0.68 -10.89 18.09
CA THR A 84 -1.11 -10.33 16.80
C THR A 84 -0.27 -10.98 15.72
N LEU A 85 -0.89 -11.72 14.79
CA LEU A 85 -0.21 -12.17 13.58
C LEU A 85 -0.85 -11.52 12.37
N ILE A 86 -0.13 -10.57 11.78
CA ILE A 86 -0.45 -9.98 10.48
C ILE A 86 0.58 -10.50 9.47
N LYS A 87 0.10 -11.15 8.41
CA LYS A 87 0.92 -11.59 7.27
C LYS A 87 0.44 -10.88 6.03
N VAL A 88 1.35 -10.19 5.36
CA VAL A 88 1.04 -9.39 4.18
C VAL A 88 1.89 -9.82 3.00
N PHE A 89 1.27 -9.86 1.84
CA PHE A 89 1.93 -10.07 0.56
C PHE A 89 1.29 -9.16 -0.49
N MET A 90 2.03 -8.13 -0.92
CA MET A 90 1.50 -7.08 -1.80
C MET A 90 0.21 -6.47 -1.23
N ASP A 91 -0.92 -6.63 -1.92
CA ASP A 91 -2.25 -6.20 -1.48
C ASP A 91 -2.96 -7.21 -0.56
N GLY A 92 -2.54 -8.49 -0.60
CA GLY A 92 -3.12 -9.56 0.21
C GLY A 92 -2.70 -9.47 1.67
N THR A 93 -3.67 -9.27 2.57
CA THR A 93 -3.42 -9.16 4.02
C THR A 93 -4.23 -10.21 4.79
N ASN A 94 -3.54 -11.04 5.57
CA ASN A 94 -4.13 -12.02 6.47
C ASN A 94 -3.88 -11.62 7.91
N ILE A 95 -4.95 -11.58 8.71
CA ILE A 95 -4.93 -11.11 10.09
C ILE A 95 -5.51 -12.21 10.99
N ILE A 96 -4.74 -12.63 11.99
CA ILE A 96 -5.17 -13.61 12.98
C ILE A 96 -5.12 -12.99 14.37
N TYR A 97 -6.24 -13.06 15.08
CA TYR A 97 -6.41 -12.56 16.44
C TYR A 97 -7.25 -13.51 17.28
N SER A 98 -6.99 -13.49 18.60
CA SER A 98 -7.74 -14.29 19.58
C SER A 98 -9.14 -13.75 19.87
N LYS A 99 -9.43 -12.47 19.58
CA LYS A 99 -10.71 -11.82 19.90
C LYS A 99 -11.31 -11.16 18.66
N GLN A 100 -12.55 -11.52 18.35
CA GLN A 100 -13.28 -10.97 17.20
C GLN A 100 -13.42 -9.44 17.24
N ALA A 101 -13.65 -8.86 18.42
CA ALA A 101 -13.77 -7.40 18.58
C ALA A 101 -12.49 -6.63 18.18
N GLN A 102 -11.31 -7.26 18.30
CA GLN A 102 -10.05 -6.65 17.87
C GLN A 102 -9.89 -6.71 16.35
N ILE A 103 -10.34 -7.80 15.71
CA ILE A 103 -10.37 -7.92 14.25
C ILE A 103 -11.23 -6.80 13.65
N TRP A 104 -12.44 -6.60 14.17
CA TRP A 104 -13.33 -5.55 13.67
C TRP A 104 -12.76 -4.14 13.81
N ARG A 105 -12.01 -3.87 14.90
CA ARG A 105 -11.33 -2.58 15.07
C ARG A 105 -10.26 -2.34 14.02
N ILE A 106 -9.48 -3.39 13.71
CA ILE A 106 -8.43 -3.31 12.70
C ILE A 106 -9.02 -3.13 11.31
N LEU A 107 -10.07 -3.90 10.99
CA LEU A 107 -10.78 -3.76 9.71
C LEU A 107 -11.37 -2.35 9.56
N ALA A 108 -11.98 -1.80 10.61
CA ALA A 108 -12.43 -0.41 10.60
C ALA A 108 -11.27 0.60 10.42
N GLY A 109 -10.09 0.30 10.98
CA GLY A 109 -8.87 1.07 10.75
C GLY A 109 -8.41 1.02 9.29
N PHE A 110 -8.47 -0.15 8.64
CA PHE A 110 -8.19 -0.28 7.21
C PHE A 110 -9.20 0.50 6.36
N ASP A 111 -10.50 0.38 6.64
CA ASP A 111 -11.56 1.10 5.93
C ASP A 111 -11.38 2.62 6.02
N ALA A 112 -10.96 3.12 7.19
CA ALA A 112 -10.72 4.55 7.40
C ALA A 112 -9.49 5.11 6.66
N VAL A 113 -8.58 4.24 6.20
CA VAL A 113 -7.36 4.64 5.46
C VAL A 113 -7.53 4.48 3.95
N LEU A 114 -8.37 3.55 3.52
CA LEU A 114 -8.57 3.20 2.11
C LEU A 114 -9.71 3.98 1.42
N LEU A 115 -10.61 4.60 2.19
CA LEU A 115 -11.70 5.47 1.71
C LEU A 115 -11.35 6.95 1.85
#